data_AF-A0A359DDB7-F1
#
_entry.id   AF-A0A359DDB7-F1
#
_cell.length_a   1.000
_cell.length_b   1.000
_cell.length_c   1.000
_cell.angle_alpha   90.00
_cell.angle_beta   90.00
_cell.angle_gamma   90.00
#
_symmetry.space_group_name_H-M   'P 1'
#
loop_
_entity.id
_entity.type
_entity.pdbx_description
1 polymer ?
#
loop_
_entity_poly.entity_id
_entity_poly.type
_entity_poly.pdbx_seq_one_letter_code
_entity_poly.pdbx_strand_id
1 'polypeptide(L)'
;RGKTYLVDTFFEALPFKEKERTHFHRFMKRVHEEMRTLKGEKNPLTIIGKRFADEARVICFDEFFVSDITDAMILATLLDELFKNGVSLVATSNIVPDGLYKDGLQRARFLPAIALLKQHTEIVNV
;
A
#
# COMPACT_ATOMS: atom_id res chain seq x y z
N ARG A 1 2.11 8.44 -18.57
CA ARG A 1 3.47 9.04 -18.75
C ARG A 1 3.70 10.25 -17.82
N GLY A 2 2.71 11.11 -17.55
CA GLY A 2 2.87 12.21 -16.58
C GLY A 2 2.89 11.78 -15.10
N LYS A 3 2.00 10.86 -14.69
CA LYS A 3 1.89 10.38 -13.29
C LYS A 3 3.20 9.82 -12.71
N THR A 4 3.89 8.97 -13.48
CA THR A 4 5.18 8.41 -13.08
C THR A 4 6.19 9.53 -12.84
N TYR A 5 6.40 10.42 -13.81
CA TYR A 5 7.34 11.54 -13.67
C TYR A 5 7.06 12.43 -12.45
N LEU A 6 5.79 12.69 -12.14
CA LEU A 6 5.42 13.46 -10.96
C LEU A 6 5.83 12.75 -9.66
N VAL A 7 5.60 11.44 -9.58
CA VAL A 7 6.02 10.62 -8.44
C VAL A 7 7.55 10.48 -8.37
N ASP A 8 8.25 10.35 -9.50
CA ASP A 8 9.72 10.40 -9.57
C ASP A 8 10.23 11.68 -8.93
N THR A 9 9.73 12.83 -9.40
CA THR A 9 10.14 14.16 -8.94
C THR A 9 9.85 14.35 -7.45
N PHE A 10 8.66 13.95 -7.01
CA PHE A 10 8.29 13.98 -5.58
C PHE A 10 9.26 13.12 -4.76
N PHE A 11 9.50 11.88 -5.17
CA PHE A 11 10.36 10.95 -4.45
C PHE A 11 11.79 11.46 -4.36
N GLU A 12 12.36 11.98 -5.45
CA GLU A 12 13.71 12.55 -5.48
C GLU A 12 13.85 13.79 -4.60
N ALA A 13 12.81 14.63 -4.54
CA ALA A 13 12.82 15.87 -3.76
C ALA A 13 12.77 15.67 -2.23
N LEU A 14 12.37 14.48 -1.73
CA LEU A 14 12.33 14.21 -0.30
C LEU A 14 13.73 14.25 0.34
N PRO A 15 13.99 15.10 1.35
CA PRO A 15 15.33 15.38 1.90
C PRO A 15 15.78 14.35 2.96
N PHE A 16 15.30 13.11 2.86
CA PHE A 16 15.61 12.04 3.81
C PHE A 16 15.70 10.68 3.09
N LYS A 17 16.27 9.69 3.76
CA LYS A 17 16.58 8.37 3.17
C LYS A 17 15.49 7.33 3.45
N GLU A 18 14.70 7.51 4.50
CA GLU A 18 13.61 6.61 4.92
C GLU A 18 12.40 6.78 4.00
N LYS A 19 12.59 6.43 2.73
CA LYS A 19 11.59 6.49 1.66
C LYS A 19 11.77 5.27 0.77
N GLU A 20 10.66 4.60 0.44
CA GLU A 20 10.65 3.46 -0.46
C GLU A 20 9.84 3.80 -1.71
N ARG A 21 10.31 3.33 -2.86
CA ARG A 21 9.54 3.34 -4.08
C ARG A 21 9.57 1.97 -4.74
N THR A 22 8.41 1.41 -5.02
CA THR A 22 8.30 0.07 -5.59
C THR A 22 6.97 -0.11 -6.35
N HIS A 23 6.89 -1.14 -7.20
CA HIS A 23 5.59 -1.53 -7.75
C HIS A 23 4.77 -2.22 -6.67
N PHE A 24 3.47 -1.94 -6.64
CA PHE A 24 2.56 -2.50 -5.64
C PHE A 24 2.64 -4.04 -5.55
N HIS A 25 2.66 -4.75 -6.69
CA HIS A 25 2.77 -6.21 -6.69
C HIS A 25 4.09 -6.74 -6.10
N ARG A 26 5.20 -6.00 -6.22
CA ARG A 26 6.48 -6.39 -5.61
C ARG A 26 6.43 -6.21 -4.10
N PHE A 27 5.81 -5.13 -3.64
CA PHE A 27 5.59 -4.90 -2.22
C PHE A 27 4.72 -6.00 -1.61
N MET A 28 3.62 -6.37 -2.26
CA MET A 28 2.76 -7.46 -1.75
C MET A 28 3.49 -8.80 -1.68
N LYS A 29 4.35 -9.12 -2.66
CA LYS A 29 5.22 -10.31 -2.58
C LYS A 29 6.10 -10.29 -1.33
N ARG A 30 6.75 -9.15 -1.04
CA ARG A 30 7.57 -8.95 0.17
C ARG A 30 6.74 -9.13 1.45
N VAL A 31 5.52 -8.59 1.50
CA VAL A 31 4.60 -8.78 2.64
C VAL A 31 4.30 -10.25 2.87
N HIS A 32 3.96 -11.00 1.81
CA HIS A 32 3.67 -12.43 1.92
C HIS A 32 4.90 -13.25 2.34
N GLU A 33 6.09 -12.86 1.89
CA GLU A 33 7.36 -13.46 2.34
C GLU A 33 7.60 -13.23 3.83
N GLU A 34 7.43 -12.01 4.32
CA GLU A 34 7.51 -11.69 5.76
C GLU A 34 6.46 -12.46 6.57
N MET A 35 5.21 -12.57 6.07
CA MET A 35 4.17 -13.35 6.75
C MET A 35 4.53 -14.83 6.88
N ARG A 36 5.29 -15.39 5.93
CA ARG A 36 5.77 -16.78 6.01
C ARG A 36 6.83 -16.98 7.09
N THR A 37 7.65 -15.95 7.38
CA THR A 37 8.63 -16.02 8.47
C THR A 37 7.98 -15.89 9.84
N LEU A 38 6.80 -15.26 9.91
CA LEU A 38 6.00 -15.07 11.12
C LEU A 38 4.89 -16.13 11.29
N LYS A 39 5.09 -17.35 10.75
CA LYS A 39 4.12 -18.44 10.92
C LYS A 39 3.90 -18.75 12.40
N GLY A 40 2.63 -18.72 12.83
CA GLY A 40 2.24 -18.94 14.22
C GLY A 40 1.97 -17.65 15.00
N GLU A 41 2.40 -16.49 14.48
CA GLU A 41 2.01 -15.22 15.03
C GLU A 41 0.53 -14.94 14.80
N LYS A 42 -0.15 -14.44 15.83
CA LYS A 42 -1.59 -14.16 15.75
C LYS A 42 -1.90 -13.00 14.80
N ASN A 43 -1.07 -11.95 14.83
CA ASN A 43 -1.25 -10.72 14.05
C ASN A 43 0.06 -10.33 13.33
N PRO A 44 0.52 -11.11 12.33
CA PRO A 44 1.80 -10.87 11.67
C PRO A 44 1.86 -9.50 10.98
N LEU A 45 0.73 -8.99 10.48
CA LEU A 45 0.68 -7.68 9.79
C LEU A 45 0.97 -6.50 10.71
N THR A 46 0.67 -6.59 12.01
CA THR A 46 1.04 -5.55 12.98
C THR A 46 2.56 -5.46 13.12
N ILE A 47 3.24 -6.61 13.16
CA ILE A 47 4.70 -6.67 13.20
C ILE A 47 5.29 -6.14 11.89
N ILE A 48 4.75 -6.56 10.74
CA ILE A 48 5.21 -6.15 9.41
C ILE A 48 5.01 -4.66 9.18
N GLY A 49 3.84 -4.12 9.52
CA GLY A 49 3.55 -2.69 9.38
C GLY A 49 4.52 -1.83 10.17
N LYS A 50 4.86 -2.24 11.41
CA LYS A 50 5.90 -1.58 12.20
C LYS A 50 7.28 -1.67 11.55
N ARG A 51 7.71 -2.87 11.13
CA ARG A 51 9.01 -3.05 10.44
C ARG A 51 9.14 -2.15 9.23
N PHE A 52 8.10 -2.09 8.40
CA PHE A 52 8.11 -1.27 7.19
C PHE A 52 8.06 0.23 7.50
N ALA A 53 7.38 0.63 8.57
CA ALA A 53 7.41 2.02 9.04
C ALA A 53 8.78 2.44 9.58
N ASP A 54 9.51 1.52 10.23
CA ASP A 54 10.88 1.75 10.68
C ASP A 54 11.86 1.92 9.48
N GLU A 55 11.55 1.32 8.33
CA GLU A 55 12.34 1.42 7.10
C GLU A 55 11.97 2.64 6.23
N ALA A 56 10.67 2.97 6.16
CA ALA A 56 10.15 3.97 5.24
C ALA A 56 9.04 4.82 5.87
N ARG A 57 9.32 6.12 6.00
CA ARG A 57 8.35 7.15 6.39
C ARG A 57 7.40 7.51 5.25
N VAL A 58 7.87 7.35 4.01
CA VAL A 58 7.09 7.56 2.79
C VAL A 58 7.23 6.33 1.89
N ILE A 59 6.11 5.78 1.46
CA ILE A 59 6.08 4.70 0.48
C ILE A 59 5.38 5.20 -0.78
N CYS A 60 6.10 5.14 -1.90
CA CYS A 60 5.60 5.44 -3.23
C CYS A 60 5.28 4.14 -3.98
N PHE A 61 4.00 3.84 -4.18
CA PHE A 61 3.57 2.72 -5.01
C PHE A 61 3.37 3.11 -6.46
N ASP A 62 4.16 2.51 -7.34
CA ASP A 62 3.88 2.54 -8.76
C ASP A 62 2.85 1.46 -9.12
N GLU A 63 1.91 1.81 -10.00
CA GLU A 63 0.91 0.89 -10.53
C GLU A 63 0.08 0.20 -9.43
N PHE A 64 -0.49 1.00 -8.52
CA PHE A 64 -1.38 0.50 -7.48
C PHE A 64 -2.63 -0.13 -8.10
N PHE A 65 -2.65 -1.45 -8.13
CA PHE A 65 -3.70 -2.25 -8.72
C PHE A 65 -3.83 -3.57 -7.97
N VAL A 66 -5.06 -3.95 -7.62
CA VAL A 66 -5.37 -5.16 -6.85
C VAL A 66 -6.28 -6.05 -7.70
N SER A 67 -5.77 -7.22 -8.07
CA SER A 67 -6.54 -8.26 -8.79
C SER A 67 -6.56 -9.60 -8.08
N ASP A 68 -5.59 -9.86 -7.20
CA ASP A 68 -5.48 -11.13 -6.50
C ASP A 68 -6.24 -11.11 -5.16
N ILE A 69 -6.92 -12.22 -4.85
CA ILE A 69 -7.68 -12.33 -3.59
C ILE A 69 -6.77 -12.33 -2.36
N THR A 70 -5.59 -12.94 -2.44
CA THR A 70 -4.68 -13.04 -1.29
C THR A 70 -4.19 -11.68 -0.86
N ASP A 71 -3.89 -10.79 -1.81
CA ASP A 71 -3.55 -9.40 -1.55
C ASP A 71 -4.74 -8.62 -1.01
N ALA A 72 -5.90 -8.78 -1.64
CA ALA A 72 -7.12 -8.08 -1.24
C ALA A 72 -7.53 -8.39 0.21
N MET A 73 -7.35 -9.63 0.67
CA MET A 73 -7.77 -10.04 2.01
C MET A 73 -6.92 -9.44 3.14
N ILE A 74 -5.68 -9.03 2.87
CA ILE A 74 -4.79 -8.49 3.90
C ILE A 74 -4.59 -6.97 3.80
N LEU A 75 -4.95 -6.37 2.65
CA LEU A 75 -4.60 -4.98 2.36
C LEU A 75 -5.18 -3.99 3.35
N ALA A 76 -6.42 -4.21 3.82
CA ALA A 76 -7.05 -3.31 4.79
C ALA A 76 -6.22 -3.23 6.09
N THR A 77 -5.87 -4.38 6.66
CA THR A 77 -5.06 -4.45 7.89
C THR A 77 -3.66 -3.90 7.66
N LEU A 78 -3.04 -4.20 6.52
CA LEU A 78 -1.71 -3.69 6.20
C LEU A 78 -1.70 -2.15 6.09
N LEU A 79 -2.65 -1.55 5.37
CA LEU A 79 -2.77 -0.11 5.24
C LEU A 79 -3.04 0.56 6.59
N ASP A 80 -3.94 -0.01 7.39
CA ASP A 80 -4.25 0.49 8.73
C ASP A 80 -2.99 0.52 9.61
N GLU A 81 -2.20 -0.55 9.61
CA GLU A 81 -0.94 -0.60 10.37
C GLU A 81 0.09 0.40 9.85
N LEU A 82 0.25 0.56 8.52
CA LEU A 82 1.16 1.55 7.96
C LEU A 82 0.75 2.97 8.37
N PHE A 83 -0.53 3.33 8.25
CA PHE A 83 -1.02 4.66 8.62
C PHE A 83 -0.92 4.92 10.13
N LYS A 84 -1.24 3.94 10.97
CA LYS A 84 -1.08 4.04 12.44
C LYS A 84 0.37 4.26 12.86
N ASN A 85 1.32 3.69 12.13
CA ASN A 85 2.75 3.89 12.36
C ASN A 85 3.32 5.14 11.64
N GLY A 86 2.47 6.00 11.07
CA GLY A 86 2.87 7.30 10.54
C GLY A 86 3.42 7.27 9.11
N VAL A 87 3.27 6.16 8.38
CA VAL A 87 3.69 6.06 6.98
C VAL A 87 2.79 6.91 6.09
N SER A 88 3.40 7.77 5.28
CA SER A 88 2.71 8.51 4.22
C SER A 88 2.72 7.71 2.92
N LEU A 89 1.55 7.58 2.30
CA LEU A 89 1.39 6.84 1.05
C LEU A 89 1.26 7.79 -0.14
N VAL A 90 2.05 7.56 -1.19
CA VAL A 90 1.86 8.16 -2.52
C VAL A 90 1.70 7.03 -3.52
N ALA A 91 0.75 7.12 -4.43
CA ALA A 91 0.52 6.04 -5.39
C ALA A 91 0.13 6.54 -6.78
N THR A 92 0.63 5.86 -7.81
CA THR A 92 0.08 6.00 -9.16
C THR A 92 -0.91 4.89 -9.43
N SER A 93 -2.10 5.24 -9.93
CA SER A 93 -3.08 4.26 -10.40
C SER A 93 -3.82 4.76 -11.63
N ASN A 94 -4.38 3.82 -12.39
CA ASN A 94 -5.34 4.09 -13.46
C ASN A 94 -6.79 3.86 -13.00
N ILE A 95 -6.98 3.46 -11.75
CA ILE A 95 -8.28 3.14 -11.17
C ILE A 95 -8.44 3.95 -9.89
N VAL A 96 -9.56 4.68 -9.77
CA VAL A 96 -9.91 5.37 -8.53
C VAL A 96 -10.18 4.36 -7.41
N PRO A 97 -10.01 4.71 -6.12
CA PRO A 97 -10.15 3.76 -5.01
C PRO A 97 -11.42 2.91 -5.06
N ASP A 98 -12.58 3.50 -5.38
CA ASP A 98 -13.86 2.77 -5.47
C ASP A 98 -13.88 1.69 -6.58
N GLY A 99 -13.03 1.82 -7.61
CA GLY A 99 -12.87 0.85 -8.69
C GLY A 99 -11.87 -0.27 -8.38
N LEU A 100 -11.08 -0.17 -7.31
CA LEU A 100 -10.08 -1.18 -6.96
C LEU A 100 -10.78 -2.50 -6.59
N TYR A 101 -10.25 -3.63 -7.08
CA TYR A 101 -10.77 -4.97 -6.84
C TYR A 101 -12.28 -5.12 -7.16
N LYS A 102 -12.76 -4.40 -8.18
CA LYS A 102 -14.16 -4.48 -8.64
C LYS A 102 -14.48 -5.89 -9.09
N ASP A 103 -15.66 -6.36 -8.69
CA ASP A 103 -16.16 -7.71 -8.97
C ASP A 103 -15.28 -8.86 -8.41
N GLY A 104 -14.30 -8.53 -7.56
CA GLY A 104 -13.45 -9.49 -6.88
C GLY A 104 -14.19 -10.36 -5.87
N LEU A 105 -13.69 -11.58 -5.68
CA LEU A 105 -14.27 -12.53 -4.73
C LEU A 105 -14.19 -11.95 -3.30
N GLN A 106 -15.32 -12.01 -2.57
CA GLN A 106 -15.43 -11.42 -1.22
C GLN A 106 -15.12 -9.92 -1.15
N ARG A 107 -15.42 -9.15 -2.22
CA ARG A 107 -15.24 -7.68 -2.28
C ARG A 107 -15.69 -6.91 -1.03
N ALA A 108 -16.74 -7.35 -0.34
CA ALA A 108 -17.18 -6.75 0.92
C ALA A 108 -16.05 -6.66 1.98
N ARG A 109 -15.15 -7.66 2.02
CA ARG A 109 -13.97 -7.67 2.90
C ARG A 109 -12.85 -6.71 2.45
N PHE A 110 -12.88 -6.26 1.20
CA PHE A 110 -11.94 -5.29 0.64
C PHE A 110 -12.39 -3.84 0.83
N LEU A 111 -13.69 -3.59 1.03
CA LEU A 111 -14.23 -2.25 1.23
C LEU A 111 -13.53 -1.45 2.36
N PRO A 112 -13.10 -2.05 3.49
CA PRO A 112 -12.31 -1.33 4.49
C PRO A 112 -10.98 -0.77 3.95
N ALA A 113 -10.31 -1.46 3.03
CA ALA A 113 -9.10 -0.94 2.39
C ALA A 113 -9.41 0.31 1.53
N ILE A 114 -10.53 0.28 0.80
CA ILE A 114 -11.00 1.45 0.03
C ILE A 114 -11.30 2.62 0.96
N ALA A 115 -11.98 2.36 2.09
CA ALA A 115 -12.30 3.39 3.07
C ALA A 115 -11.02 4.04 3.64
N LEU A 116 -10.01 3.24 4.00
CA LEU A 116 -8.71 3.74 4.48
C LEU A 116 -8.00 4.59 3.43
N LEU A 117 -7.97 4.15 2.17
CA LEU A 117 -7.40 4.94 1.09
C LEU A 117 -8.11 6.30 0.97
N LYS A 118 -9.45 6.31 0.94
CA LYS A 118 -10.23 7.56 0.84
C LYS A 118 -10.08 8.48 2.07
N GLN A 119 -9.81 7.90 3.24
CA GLN A 119 -9.60 8.65 4.47
C GLN A 119 -8.20 9.29 4.52
N HIS A 120 -7.18 8.58 4.06
CA HIS A 120 -5.77 8.96 4.25
C HIS A 120 -5.10 9.51 3.00
N THR A 121 -5.74 9.46 1.83
CA THR A 121 -5.18 9.97 0.58
C THR A 121 -6.12 10.92 -0.15
N GLU A 122 -5.52 11.83 -0.92
CA GLU A 122 -6.23 12.73 -1.83
C GLU A 122 -6.01 12.29 -3.28
N ILE A 123 -7.08 12.27 -4.07
CA ILE A 123 -7.00 11.90 -5.49
C ILE A 123 -6.62 13.14 -6.30
N VAL A 124 -5.47 13.10 -6.94
CA VAL A 124 -5.01 14.13 -7.88
C VAL A 124 -5.13 13.60 -9.30
N ASN A 125 -5.95 14.27 -10.13
CA ASN A 125 -6.07 13.94 -11.55
C ASN A 125 -5.01 14.70 -12.35
N VAL A 126 -4.16 13.96 -13.06
CA VAL A 126 -3.01 14.47 -13.84
C VAL A 126 -2.99 13.88 -15.24
#